data_AF-A0A2V7UC21-F1
#
_entry.id   AF-A0A2V7UC21-F1
#
_cell.length_a   1.000
_cell.length_b   1.000
_cell.length_c   1.000
_cell.angle_alpha   90.00
_cell.angle_beta   90.00
_cell.angle_gamma   90.00
#
_symmetry.space_group_name_H-M   'P 1'
#
loop_
_entity.id
_entity.type
_entity.pdbx_description
1 polymer ?
#
loop_
_entity_poly.entity_id
_entity_poly.type
_entity_poly.pdbx_seq_one_letter_code
_entity_poly.pdbx_strand_id
1 'polypeptide(L)'
;MNPRLQVMVPAEAQQLRGLPIFAGIPEKARDKVIEKVRKYIHVVAFNPGDVVLREGEYSDSAYCIVEGAVEIVLSAAGEATRPEVRGGAHVPPPQRAGARPEAEGMVGRGRGTGGTVILSAMPADVVPGQRTILEAGEIFGEIGALSRYPISATVRAETPLTLLQIRLPGLRMLLAASKEFRKFLDERYRERTLARHLRSVALFEKVDDEFVERVKEKAELLSFEPGQVIAEEGTPADSFYLVRGGYVKASVRAGSSDLAVTYLRKGDYAGEAALLLDEAWPFTLQALEHVEIVRIGKADFKALSARYPHLEESLWAEMVARLKLRGAAARNPVSSEYLQMAMDTGLIHGESVLLIDLSTCTRCDECVRGCADAHGGEPRFIREGQKYRHWLVPTACYQCTDPVCMVDCPTGAITRSVGTLEVTINEPTCIGCGNCANRCPWNNIIMVDRGEKRPDGKPVELATKCDLCLDRPEGPACVQMCPHGSAVRISFKDLERVTATLR
;
A
#
# COMPACT_ATOMS: atom_id res chain seq x y z
N MET A 1 -23.16 5.76 26.66
CA MET A 1 -22.86 4.35 26.32
C MET A 1 -22.73 4.27 24.81
N ASN A 2 -21.58 3.84 24.30
CA ASN A 2 -21.28 3.82 22.88
C ASN A 2 -22.01 2.61 22.24
N PRO A 3 -22.93 2.79 21.27
CA PRO A 3 -23.71 1.69 20.68
C PRO A 3 -22.87 0.71 19.82
N ARG A 4 -21.54 0.91 19.74
CA ARG A 4 -20.62 0.12 18.90
C ARG A 4 -19.98 -1.11 19.56
N LEU A 5 -20.29 -1.42 20.83
CA LEU A 5 -19.87 -2.68 21.43
C LEU A 5 -20.90 -3.77 21.11
N GLN A 6 -20.93 -4.20 19.84
CA GLN A 6 -21.56 -5.45 19.44
C GLN A 6 -20.87 -6.60 20.20
N VAL A 7 -21.66 -7.52 20.75
CA VAL A 7 -21.16 -8.61 21.58
C VAL A 7 -20.25 -9.51 20.74
N MET A 8 -18.93 -9.38 20.92
CA MET A 8 -17.95 -10.29 20.33
C MET A 8 -17.97 -11.61 21.10
N VAL A 9 -18.78 -12.57 20.66
CA VAL A 9 -18.77 -13.92 21.23
C VAL A 9 -17.78 -14.78 20.43
N PRO A 10 -16.77 -15.40 21.06
CA PRO A 10 -15.95 -16.41 20.40
C PRO A 10 -16.85 -17.53 19.86
N ALA A 11 -16.66 -17.92 18.59
CA ALA A 11 -17.49 -18.95 17.97
C ALA A 11 -17.29 -20.31 18.67
N GLU A 12 -18.38 -21.04 18.92
CA GLU A 12 -18.30 -22.38 19.48
C GLU A 12 -17.78 -23.38 18.44
N ALA A 13 -16.99 -24.37 18.86
CA ALA A 13 -16.41 -25.36 17.95
C ALA A 13 -17.47 -26.11 17.12
N GLN A 14 -18.67 -26.29 17.68
CA GLN A 14 -19.78 -26.96 17.02
C GLN A 14 -20.42 -26.11 15.90
N GLN A 15 -20.43 -24.78 16.04
CA GLN A 15 -20.89 -23.85 15.01
C GLN A 15 -19.91 -23.81 13.83
N LEU A 16 -18.62 -24.01 14.09
CA LEU A 16 -17.57 -23.97 13.06
C LEU A 16 -17.52 -25.24 12.20
N ARG A 17 -17.91 -26.40 12.73
CA ARG A 17 -17.85 -27.69 12.02
C ARG A 17 -18.70 -27.76 10.76
N GLY A 18 -19.82 -27.02 10.72
CA GLY A 18 -20.79 -27.04 9.61
C GLY A 18 -20.47 -26.07 8.48
N LEU A 19 -19.44 -25.24 8.60
CA LEU A 19 -19.18 -24.19 7.62
C LEU A 19 -18.42 -24.72 6.40
N PRO A 20 -18.73 -24.23 5.19
CA PRO A 20 -18.04 -24.61 3.96
C PRO A 20 -16.52 -24.47 4.03
N ILE A 21 -16.02 -23.48 4.79
CA ILE A 21 -14.59 -23.19 4.95
C ILE A 21 -13.79 -24.33 5.63
N PHE A 22 -14.46 -25.21 6.39
CA PHE A 22 -13.83 -26.36 7.06
C PHE A 22 -14.10 -27.70 6.35
N ALA A 23 -14.92 -27.70 5.29
CA ALA A 23 -15.38 -28.92 4.63
C ALA A 23 -14.23 -29.73 3.98
N GLY A 24 -13.21 -29.04 3.45
CA GLY A 24 -12.02 -29.67 2.84
C GLY A 24 -10.99 -30.22 3.83
N ILE A 25 -11.12 -29.92 5.12
CA ILE A 25 -10.16 -30.42 6.12
C ILE A 25 -10.54 -31.87 6.48
N PRO A 26 -9.60 -32.83 6.42
CA PRO A 26 -9.84 -34.21 6.84
C PRO A 26 -10.43 -34.27 8.25
N GLU A 27 -11.45 -35.11 8.44
CA GLU A 27 -12.23 -35.19 9.69
C GLU A 27 -11.35 -35.36 10.94
N LYS A 28 -10.29 -36.19 10.85
CA LYS A 28 -9.31 -36.41 11.92
C LYS A 28 -8.48 -35.17 12.30
N ALA A 29 -8.30 -34.23 11.39
CA ALA A 29 -7.55 -32.99 11.60
C ALA A 29 -8.46 -31.79 11.90
N ARG A 30 -9.74 -31.86 11.48
CA ARG A 30 -10.71 -30.77 11.54
C ARG A 30 -10.89 -30.21 12.94
N ASP A 31 -11.12 -31.06 13.92
CA ASP A 31 -11.31 -30.63 15.32
C ASP A 31 -10.07 -29.94 15.90
N LYS A 32 -8.87 -30.43 15.57
CA LYS A 32 -7.61 -29.83 16.01
C LYS A 32 -7.35 -28.48 15.35
N VAL A 33 -7.75 -28.31 14.09
CA VAL A 33 -7.67 -27.02 13.38
C VAL A 33 -8.68 -26.04 13.96
N ILE A 34 -9.94 -26.45 14.14
CA ILE A 34 -11.01 -25.65 14.75
C ILE A 34 -10.59 -25.14 16.13
N GLU A 35 -10.09 -26.02 17.00
CA GLU A 35 -9.61 -25.63 18.34
C GLU A 35 -8.48 -24.60 18.32
N LYS A 36 -7.63 -24.66 17.30
CA LYS A 36 -6.53 -23.70 17.12
C LYS A 36 -7.00 -22.36 16.57
N VAL A 37 -7.95 -22.36 15.63
CA VAL A 37 -8.40 -21.14 14.95
C VAL A 37 -9.55 -20.43 15.66
N ARG A 38 -10.35 -21.12 16.49
CA ARG A 38 -11.56 -20.55 17.14
C ARG A 38 -11.29 -19.26 17.90
N LYS A 39 -10.11 -19.11 18.52
CA LYS A 39 -9.70 -17.88 19.23
C LYS A 39 -9.52 -16.65 18.32
N TYR A 40 -9.50 -16.86 17.01
CA TYR A 40 -9.40 -15.83 15.98
C TYR A 40 -10.70 -15.65 15.20
N ILE A 41 -11.78 -16.37 15.58
CA ILE A 41 -13.07 -16.33 14.89
C ILE A 41 -14.15 -15.86 15.87
N HIS A 42 -14.87 -14.81 15.48
CA HIS A 42 -15.92 -14.20 16.29
C HIS A 42 -17.23 -14.21 15.52
N VAL A 43 -18.34 -14.48 16.21
CA VAL A 43 -19.68 -14.25 15.67
C VAL A 43 -20.02 -12.77 15.89
N VAL A 44 -20.44 -12.10 14.83
CA VAL A 44 -20.86 -10.69 14.86
C VAL A 44 -22.18 -10.54 14.15
N ALA A 45 -23.06 -9.72 14.71
CA ALA A 45 -24.41 -9.49 14.18
C ALA A 45 -24.62 -8.01 13.87
N PHE A 46 -25.29 -7.75 12.75
CA PHE A 46 -25.58 -6.40 12.23
C PHE A 46 -27.07 -6.25 11.95
N ASN A 47 -27.58 -5.03 12.14
CA ASN A 47 -28.93 -4.68 11.75
C ASN A 47 -28.96 -4.24 10.27
N PRO A 48 -30.11 -4.35 9.59
CA PRO A 48 -30.28 -3.77 8.26
C PRO A 48 -29.82 -2.31 8.19
N GLY A 49 -29.03 -1.97 7.17
CA GLY A 49 -28.45 -0.65 6.95
C GLY A 49 -27.10 -0.40 7.62
N ASP A 50 -26.66 -1.26 8.54
CA ASP A 50 -25.35 -1.12 9.18
C ASP A 50 -24.22 -1.31 8.16
N VAL A 51 -23.19 -0.47 8.24
CA VAL A 51 -21.99 -0.60 7.41
C VAL A 51 -21.03 -1.59 8.08
N VAL A 52 -20.74 -2.70 7.40
CA VAL A 52 -19.82 -3.74 7.87
C VAL A 52 -18.37 -3.37 7.54
N LEU A 53 -18.12 -2.93 6.31
CA LEU A 53 -16.84 -2.44 5.83
C LEU A 53 -17.05 -1.20 4.98
N ARG A 54 -16.15 -0.21 5.05
CA ARG A 54 -16.21 0.96 4.18
C ARG A 54 -15.10 0.94 3.14
N GLU A 55 -15.41 1.41 1.94
CA GLU A 55 -14.40 1.70 0.93
C GLU A 55 -13.29 2.61 1.48
N GLY A 56 -12.03 2.26 1.24
CA GLY A 56 -10.85 2.97 1.71
C GLY A 56 -10.39 2.61 3.13
N GLU A 57 -11.23 1.95 3.95
CA GLU A 57 -10.83 1.45 5.26
C GLU A 57 -9.91 0.24 5.12
N TYR A 58 -9.10 -0.06 6.14
CA TYR A 58 -8.33 -1.30 6.18
C TYR A 58 -9.03 -2.29 7.11
N SER A 59 -9.08 -3.55 6.72
CA SER A 59 -9.57 -4.63 7.59
C SER A 59 -8.52 -5.73 7.65
N ASP A 60 -8.28 -6.24 8.86
CA ASP A 60 -7.45 -7.42 9.10
C ASP A 60 -8.29 -8.71 9.17
N SER A 61 -9.55 -8.64 8.74
CA SER A 61 -10.55 -9.66 8.96
C SER A 61 -11.26 -10.05 7.66
N ALA A 62 -11.48 -11.35 7.47
CA ALA A 62 -12.44 -11.87 6.51
C ALA A 62 -13.78 -12.12 7.18
N TYR A 63 -14.88 -12.00 6.46
CA TYR A 63 -16.24 -12.16 6.96
C TYR A 63 -16.96 -13.21 6.14
N CYS A 64 -17.39 -14.30 6.78
CA CYS A 64 -18.25 -15.31 6.16
C CYS A 64 -19.71 -15.05 6.58
N ILE A 65 -20.62 -15.00 5.61
CA ILE A 65 -22.04 -14.79 5.86
C ILE A 65 -22.64 -16.10 6.36
N VAL A 66 -23.16 -16.12 7.58
CA VAL A 66 -23.86 -17.27 8.16
C VAL A 66 -25.33 -17.20 7.83
N GLU A 67 -25.93 -16.03 8.06
CA GLU A 67 -27.35 -15.74 7.81
C GLU A 67 -27.51 -14.30 7.32
N GLY A 68 -28.47 -14.09 6.43
CA GLY A 68 -28.77 -12.79 5.84
C GLY A 68 -28.01 -12.50 4.55
N ALA A 69 -28.08 -11.24 4.12
CA ALA A 69 -27.45 -10.77 2.91
C ALA A 69 -26.78 -9.39 3.11
N VAL A 70 -25.73 -9.14 2.35
CA VAL A 70 -25.06 -7.84 2.29
C VAL A 70 -25.13 -7.24 0.90
N GLU A 71 -25.29 -5.93 0.85
CA GLU A 71 -25.15 -5.13 -0.36
C GLU A 71 -23.73 -4.57 -0.44
N ILE A 72 -23.08 -4.73 -1.59
CA ILE A 72 -21.81 -4.11 -1.93
C ILE A 72 -22.08 -2.89 -2.81
N VAL A 73 -21.63 -1.72 -2.35
CA VAL A 73 -21.81 -0.43 -3.00
C VAL A 73 -20.46 0.21 -3.27
N LEU A 74 -20.27 0.67 -4.51
CA LEU A 74 -19.17 1.55 -4.89
C LEU A 74 -19.61 2.99 -4.97
N SER A 75 -18.78 3.88 -4.42
CA SER A 75 -18.95 5.31 -4.59
C SER A 75 -18.75 5.66 -6.07
N ALA A 76 -19.74 6.32 -6.71
CA ALA A 76 -19.51 6.90 -8.03
C ALA A 76 -18.40 7.95 -7.93
N ALA A 77 -17.38 7.83 -8.78
CA ALA A 77 -16.36 8.87 -8.92
C ALA A 77 -17.05 10.13 -9.51
N GLY A 78 -17.65 10.98 -8.68
CA GLY A 78 -18.45 12.09 -9.22
C GLY A 78 -19.10 13.09 -8.27
N GLU A 79 -19.13 12.91 -6.94
CA GLU A 79 -19.84 13.87 -6.04
C GLU A 79 -19.04 14.35 -4.82
N ALA A 80 -17.72 14.25 -4.87
CA ALA A 80 -16.88 15.13 -4.05
C ALA A 80 -16.56 16.38 -4.87
N THR A 81 -17.18 17.51 -4.55
CA THR A 81 -16.69 18.82 -5.01
C THR A 81 -15.22 18.92 -4.62
N ARG A 82 -14.34 18.80 -5.62
CA ARG A 82 -12.90 18.98 -5.47
C ARG A 82 -12.67 20.40 -4.91
N PRO A 83 -12.03 20.55 -3.74
CA PRO A 83 -11.36 21.81 -3.46
C PRO A 83 -10.26 21.97 -4.52
N GLU A 84 -10.14 23.14 -5.12
CA GLU A 84 -9.00 23.44 -5.99
C GLU A 84 -7.70 23.30 -5.18
N VAL A 85 -6.99 22.18 -5.36
CA VAL A 85 -5.63 22.01 -4.85
C VAL A 85 -4.70 22.85 -5.71
N ARG A 86 -4.48 24.10 -5.30
CA ARG A 86 -3.33 24.90 -5.74
C ARG A 86 -2.13 24.49 -4.90
N GLY A 87 -1.39 23.48 -5.36
CA GLY A 87 -0.20 22.97 -4.69
C GLY A 87 0.81 22.43 -5.69
N GLY A 88 1.11 23.20 -6.74
CA GLY A 88 2.24 22.92 -7.60
C GLY A 88 3.54 23.10 -6.80
N ALA A 89 4.43 22.11 -6.88
CA ALA A 89 5.78 22.22 -6.39
C ALA A 89 6.49 23.39 -7.09
N HIS A 90 6.50 24.57 -6.45
CA HIS A 90 7.45 25.61 -6.77
C HIS A 90 8.71 25.33 -5.96
N VAL A 91 9.64 24.56 -6.53
CA VAL A 91 11.04 24.66 -6.14
C VAL A 91 11.59 25.86 -6.91
N PRO A 92 11.98 26.97 -6.26
CA PRO A 92 12.65 28.03 -6.99
C PRO A 92 13.95 27.47 -7.60
N PRO A 93 14.31 27.83 -8.84
CA PRO A 93 15.59 27.43 -9.41
C PRO A 93 16.73 27.94 -8.51
N PRO A 94 17.91 27.28 -8.52
CA PRO A 94 19.03 27.69 -7.69
C PRO A 94 19.37 29.16 -7.99
N GLN A 95 19.14 30.03 -7.00
CA GLN A 95 19.44 31.45 -7.11
C GLN A 95 20.95 31.60 -7.20
N ARG A 96 21.46 31.93 -8.39
CA ARG A 96 22.75 32.63 -8.48
C ARG A 96 22.56 33.99 -7.81
N ALA A 97 23.46 34.32 -6.89
CA ALA A 97 23.47 35.59 -6.20
C ALA A 97 23.46 36.76 -7.20
N GLY A 98 22.45 37.62 -7.09
CA GLY A 98 22.41 38.94 -7.70
C GLY A 98 21.55 39.07 -8.95
N ALA A 99 20.26 39.38 -8.76
CA ALA A 99 19.47 40.34 -9.54
C ALA A 99 18.01 40.32 -9.07
N ARG A 100 17.44 41.48 -8.73
CA ARG A 100 15.99 41.64 -8.57
C ARG A 100 15.32 41.62 -9.95
N PRO A 101 14.10 41.07 -10.08
CA PRO A 101 13.20 41.63 -11.07
C PRO A 101 11.77 41.87 -10.57
N GLU A 102 11.17 42.84 -11.25
CA GLU A 102 9.83 43.37 -11.16
C GLU A 102 8.77 42.37 -11.63
N ALA A 103 7.53 42.63 -11.23
CA ALA A 103 6.35 41.87 -11.57
C ALA A 103 5.96 42.06 -13.05
N GLU A 104 5.66 40.96 -13.75
CA GLU A 104 4.62 40.90 -14.78
C GLU A 104 4.29 39.42 -15.10
N GLY A 105 2.99 39.14 -15.26
CA GLY A 105 2.44 37.78 -15.27
C GLY A 105 2.50 37.07 -16.61
N MET A 106 2.38 35.73 -16.57
CA MET A 106 1.91 34.97 -17.73
C MET A 106 1.20 33.69 -17.31
N VAL A 107 -0.09 33.62 -17.66
CA VAL A 107 -1.01 32.50 -17.46
C VAL A 107 -0.74 31.46 -18.56
N GLY A 108 -0.25 30.28 -18.19
CA GLY A 108 -0.10 29.13 -19.08
C GLY A 108 -1.12 28.04 -18.76
N ARG A 109 -2.14 27.89 -19.61
CA ARG A 109 -3.11 26.78 -19.58
C ARG A 109 -2.43 25.47 -20.01
N GLY A 110 -2.14 24.59 -19.05
CA GLY A 110 -1.79 23.18 -19.30
C GLY A 110 -3.03 22.31 -19.28
N ARG A 111 -3.36 21.66 -20.42
CA ARG A 111 -4.45 20.71 -20.57
C ARG A 111 -4.19 19.45 -19.75
N GLY A 112 -5.15 19.07 -18.93
CA GLY A 112 -5.13 17.83 -18.16
C GLY A 112 -5.22 16.58 -19.03
N THR A 113 -4.53 15.54 -18.60
CA THR A 113 -4.89 14.15 -18.87
C THR A 113 -5.17 13.51 -17.52
N GLY A 114 -6.41 13.06 -17.35
CA GLY A 114 -6.89 12.39 -16.14
C GLY A 114 -6.51 10.91 -16.11
N GLY A 115 -6.55 10.34 -14.91
CA GLY A 115 -6.16 8.97 -14.57
C GLY A 115 -5.08 9.05 -13.48
N THR A 116 -5.18 8.42 -12.31
CA THR A 116 -5.72 7.08 -12.06
C THR A 116 -6.20 6.98 -10.61
N VAL A 117 -7.38 6.39 -10.44
CA VAL A 117 -7.99 6.05 -9.15
C VAL A 117 -7.20 4.89 -8.51
N ILE A 118 -6.58 5.11 -7.36
CA ILE A 118 -5.92 4.06 -6.59
C ILE A 118 -6.96 3.41 -5.67
N LEU A 119 -7.60 2.35 -6.15
CA LEU A 119 -8.48 1.48 -5.36
C LEU A 119 -8.25 0.04 -5.81
N SER A 120 -7.24 -0.68 -5.29
CA SER A 120 -7.10 -2.11 -5.60
C SER A 120 -7.49 -3.00 -4.44
N ALA A 121 -8.76 -3.41 -4.47
CA ALA A 121 -9.24 -4.71 -4.00
C ALA A 121 -10.71 -5.00 -4.43
N MET A 122 -11.29 -4.30 -5.43
CA MET A 122 -12.73 -4.46 -5.74
C MET A 122 -13.03 -5.86 -6.25
N PRO A 123 -14.19 -6.41 -5.86
CA PRO A 123 -14.82 -7.49 -6.60
C PRO A 123 -15.07 -7.07 -8.05
N ALA A 124 -15.01 -8.01 -8.99
CA ALA A 124 -14.93 -7.73 -10.43
C ALA A 124 -16.27 -7.27 -10.99
N ASP A 125 -17.32 -7.42 -10.18
CA ASP A 125 -18.71 -7.30 -10.59
C ASP A 125 -19.36 -5.99 -10.11
N VAL A 126 -18.63 -5.16 -9.37
CA VAL A 126 -19.17 -3.89 -8.88
C VAL A 126 -18.72 -2.79 -9.83
N VAL A 127 -19.62 -2.35 -10.70
CA VAL A 127 -19.50 -1.10 -11.47
C VAL A 127 -19.94 0.05 -10.55
N PRO A 128 -19.33 1.25 -10.61
CA PRO A 128 -19.81 2.39 -9.83
C PRO A 128 -21.32 2.64 -10.06
N GLY A 129 -22.11 2.58 -8.99
CA GLY A 129 -23.59 2.67 -9.05
C GLY A 129 -24.34 1.34 -9.21
N GLN A 130 -23.66 0.22 -9.45
CA GLN A 130 -24.26 -1.12 -9.51
C GLN A 130 -24.19 -1.80 -8.15
N ARG A 131 -25.31 -2.43 -7.75
CA ARG A 131 -25.47 -3.13 -6.48
C ARG A 131 -25.19 -4.61 -6.69
N THR A 132 -24.27 -5.18 -5.90
CA THR A 132 -24.04 -6.62 -5.84
C THR A 132 -24.50 -7.12 -4.47
N ILE A 133 -25.31 -8.17 -4.45
CA ILE A 133 -25.78 -8.79 -3.21
C ILE A 133 -24.97 -10.07 -2.97
N LEU A 134 -24.42 -10.22 -1.78
CA LEU A 134 -23.86 -11.49 -1.33
C LEU A 134 -24.78 -12.15 -0.30
N GLU A 135 -24.93 -13.46 -0.40
CA GLU A 135 -25.84 -14.26 0.43
C GLU A 135 -25.10 -15.22 1.37
N ALA A 136 -25.86 -15.93 2.21
CA ALA A 136 -25.33 -16.92 3.15
C ALA A 136 -24.41 -17.95 2.47
N GLY A 137 -23.26 -18.21 3.09
CA GLY A 137 -22.21 -19.08 2.57
C GLY A 137 -21.11 -18.36 1.77
N GLU A 138 -21.30 -17.07 1.44
CA GLU A 138 -20.26 -16.27 0.80
C GLU A 138 -19.29 -15.62 1.79
N ILE A 139 -18.09 -15.29 1.30
CA ILE A 139 -17.03 -14.62 2.06
C ILE A 139 -16.68 -13.28 1.40
N PHE A 140 -16.38 -12.27 2.21
CA PHE A 140 -15.87 -10.97 1.77
C PHE A 140 -14.85 -10.40 2.76
N GLY A 141 -14.06 -9.41 2.34
CA GLY A 141 -13.01 -8.78 3.15
C GLY A 141 -11.71 -9.59 3.29
N GLU A 142 -11.71 -10.83 2.80
CA GLU A 142 -10.56 -11.74 2.73
C GLU A 142 -9.38 -11.14 1.97
N ILE A 143 -9.68 -10.38 0.92
CA ILE A 143 -8.67 -9.68 0.11
C ILE A 143 -7.96 -8.63 0.96
N GLY A 144 -8.71 -7.73 1.60
CA GLY A 144 -8.15 -6.69 2.45
C GLY A 144 -7.35 -7.29 3.60
N ALA A 145 -7.85 -8.37 4.21
CA ALA A 145 -7.17 -9.06 5.29
C ALA A 145 -5.82 -9.68 4.86
N LEU A 146 -5.80 -10.43 3.75
CA LEU A 146 -4.60 -11.16 3.30
C LEU A 146 -3.57 -10.24 2.66
N SER A 147 -4.03 -9.37 1.76
CA SER A 147 -3.17 -8.49 0.98
C SER A 147 -2.74 -7.23 1.74
N ARG A 148 -3.41 -6.95 2.87
CA ARG A 148 -3.24 -5.73 3.66
C ARG A 148 -3.55 -4.44 2.89
N TYR A 149 -4.26 -4.55 1.77
CA TYR A 149 -4.76 -3.41 1.01
C TYR A 149 -6.07 -2.87 1.59
N PRO A 150 -6.39 -1.59 1.34
CA PRO A 150 -7.65 -1.02 1.78
C PRO A 150 -8.82 -1.74 1.10
N ILE A 151 -9.90 -1.88 1.86
CA ILE A 151 -11.20 -2.29 1.38
C ILE A 151 -11.60 -1.44 0.19
N SER A 152 -12.14 -2.13 -0.79
CA SER A 152 -12.35 -1.59 -2.11
C SER A 152 -13.76 -1.12 -2.41
N ALA A 153 -14.72 -1.51 -1.59
CA ALA A 153 -16.13 -1.21 -1.75
C ALA A 153 -16.79 -1.18 -0.37
N THR A 154 -17.82 -0.36 -0.22
CA THR A 154 -18.57 -0.32 1.03
C THR A 154 -19.52 -1.52 1.07
N VAL A 155 -19.51 -2.26 2.17
CA VAL A 155 -20.39 -3.41 2.41
C VAL A 155 -21.41 -3.03 3.49
N ARG A 156 -22.70 -3.18 3.19
CA ARG A 156 -23.80 -2.85 4.10
C ARG A 156 -24.68 -4.07 4.31
N ALA A 157 -25.20 -4.23 5.52
CA ALA A 157 -26.20 -5.25 5.80
C ALA A 157 -27.52 -4.88 5.09
N GLU A 158 -28.03 -5.76 4.22
CA GLU A 158 -29.32 -5.57 3.56
C GLU A 158 -30.45 -6.11 4.46
N THR A 159 -30.21 -7.27 5.07
CA THR A 159 -31.11 -7.92 6.02
C THR A 159 -30.47 -7.98 7.41
N PRO A 160 -31.17 -8.43 8.47
CA PRO A 160 -30.49 -8.84 9.69
C PRO A 160 -29.41 -9.85 9.32
N LEU A 161 -28.19 -9.59 9.78
CA LEU A 161 -27.00 -10.23 9.24
C LEU A 161 -26.17 -10.83 10.37
N THR A 162 -25.84 -12.11 10.24
CA THR A 162 -24.91 -12.81 11.14
C THR A 162 -23.67 -13.20 10.36
N LEU A 163 -22.52 -12.73 10.81
CA LEU A 163 -21.21 -12.96 10.20
C LEU A 163 -20.29 -13.73 11.13
N LEU A 164 -19.40 -14.51 10.53
CA LEU A 164 -18.19 -14.98 11.18
C LEU A 164 -17.00 -14.13 10.75
N GLN A 165 -16.50 -13.33 11.68
CA GLN A 165 -15.29 -12.54 11.50
C GLN A 165 -14.06 -13.40 11.81
N ILE A 166 -13.25 -13.66 10.80
CA ILE A 166 -12.00 -14.43 10.87
C ILE A 166 -10.83 -13.44 10.80
N ARG A 167 -10.11 -13.27 11.91
CA ARG A 167 -8.91 -12.42 11.97
C ARG A 167 -7.77 -13.02 11.14
N LEU A 168 -6.86 -12.18 10.63
CA LEU A 168 -5.74 -12.57 9.78
C LEU A 168 -4.91 -13.77 10.30
N PRO A 169 -4.56 -13.88 11.60
CA PRO A 169 -3.86 -15.08 12.10
C PRO A 169 -4.67 -16.36 11.89
N GLY A 170 -5.97 -16.33 12.16
CA GLY A 170 -6.88 -17.46 11.92
C GLY A 170 -6.99 -17.79 10.43
N LEU A 171 -7.11 -16.76 9.58
CA LEU A 171 -7.20 -16.92 8.13
C LEU A 171 -5.94 -17.58 7.54
N ARG A 172 -4.74 -17.15 7.99
CA ARG A 172 -3.46 -17.77 7.59
C ARG A 172 -3.36 -19.23 8.03
N MET A 173 -3.84 -19.55 9.22
CA MET A 173 -3.86 -20.93 9.72
C MET A 173 -4.80 -21.83 8.91
N LEU A 174 -5.94 -21.30 8.47
CA LEU A 174 -6.87 -22.02 7.59
C LEU A 174 -6.26 -22.27 6.21
N LEU A 175 -5.61 -21.27 5.62
CA LEU A 175 -4.89 -21.40 4.35
C LEU A 175 -3.78 -22.46 4.40
N ALA A 176 -3.09 -22.57 5.54
CA ALA A 176 -2.05 -23.58 5.73
C ALA A 176 -2.62 -24.99 5.96
N ALA A 177 -3.83 -25.10 6.51
CA ALA A 177 -4.44 -26.37 6.92
C ALA A 177 -5.30 -27.03 5.82
N SER A 178 -5.79 -26.27 4.85
CA SER A 178 -6.76 -26.74 3.86
C SER A 178 -6.39 -26.28 2.45
N LYS A 179 -6.07 -27.23 1.57
CA LYS A 179 -5.78 -26.95 0.16
C LYS A 179 -7.04 -26.52 -0.59
N GLU A 180 -8.18 -27.11 -0.23
CA GLU A 180 -9.50 -26.80 -0.78
C GLU A 180 -9.92 -25.38 -0.41
N PHE A 181 -9.68 -24.94 0.83
CA PHE A 181 -9.98 -23.57 1.25
C PHE A 181 -9.07 -22.56 0.55
N ARG A 182 -7.78 -22.90 0.39
CA ARG A 182 -6.86 -22.09 -0.41
C ARG A 182 -7.34 -21.97 -1.86
N LYS A 183 -7.71 -23.09 -2.49
CA LYS A 183 -8.25 -23.11 -3.85
C LYS A 183 -9.54 -22.28 -3.96
N PHE A 184 -10.45 -22.41 -3.01
CA PHE A 184 -11.69 -21.63 -2.93
C PHE A 184 -11.42 -20.13 -2.86
N LEU A 185 -10.48 -19.69 -2.01
CA LEU A 185 -10.07 -18.30 -1.93
C LEU A 185 -9.36 -17.82 -3.20
N ASP A 186 -8.45 -18.62 -3.75
CA ASP A 186 -7.69 -18.30 -4.96
C ASP A 186 -8.62 -18.18 -6.19
N GLU A 187 -9.58 -19.09 -6.36
CA GLU A 187 -10.59 -19.04 -7.44
C GLU A 187 -11.45 -17.78 -7.36
N ARG A 188 -11.99 -17.48 -6.16
CA ARG A 188 -12.78 -16.27 -5.92
C ARG A 188 -11.97 -14.99 -6.12
N TYR A 189 -10.72 -14.97 -5.69
CA TYR A 189 -9.80 -13.85 -5.90
C TYR A 189 -9.54 -13.60 -7.39
N ARG A 190 -9.36 -14.69 -8.15
CA ARG A 190 -9.06 -14.68 -9.58
C ARG A 190 -10.25 -14.22 -10.42
N GLU A 191 -11.44 -14.70 -10.10
CA GLU A 191 -12.70 -14.25 -10.70
C GLU A 191 -12.97 -12.77 -10.39
N ARG A 192 -12.79 -12.38 -9.12
CA ARG A 192 -13.26 -11.08 -8.60
C ARG A 192 -12.22 -9.95 -8.62
N THR A 193 -10.91 -10.13 -8.78
CA THR A 193 -9.98 -8.98 -8.63
C THR A 193 -8.93 -8.87 -9.72
N LEU A 194 -8.59 -9.98 -10.38
CA LEU A 194 -7.54 -10.01 -11.39
C LEU A 194 -7.88 -9.13 -12.60
N ALA A 195 -9.13 -9.14 -13.08
CA ALA A 195 -9.55 -8.33 -14.23
C ALA A 195 -9.20 -6.85 -14.10
N ARG A 196 -9.61 -6.25 -12.98
CA ARG A 196 -9.43 -4.83 -12.76
C ARG A 196 -7.99 -4.49 -12.39
N HIS A 197 -7.29 -5.40 -11.71
CA HIS A 197 -5.87 -5.22 -11.48
C HIS A 197 -5.10 -5.19 -12.79
N LEU A 198 -5.35 -6.13 -13.71
CA LEU A 198 -4.78 -6.11 -15.06
C LEU A 198 -5.06 -4.77 -15.74
N ARG A 199 -6.32 -4.34 -15.80
CA ARG A 199 -6.69 -3.04 -16.40
C ARG A 199 -6.06 -1.81 -15.71
N SER A 200 -5.65 -1.92 -14.44
CA SER A 200 -4.95 -0.83 -13.72
C SER A 200 -3.45 -0.74 -14.04
N VAL A 201 -2.88 -1.79 -14.64
CA VAL A 201 -1.50 -1.80 -15.09
C VAL A 201 -1.42 -1.08 -16.43
N ALA A 202 -0.55 -0.09 -16.55
CA ALA A 202 -0.37 0.68 -17.79
C ALA A 202 -0.11 -0.21 -19.02
N LEU A 203 0.62 -1.31 -18.82
CA LEU A 203 0.86 -2.32 -19.85
C LEU A 203 -0.44 -2.89 -20.44
N PHE A 204 -1.47 -3.11 -19.63
CA PHE A 204 -2.72 -3.75 -20.04
C PHE A 204 -3.90 -2.76 -20.16
N GLU A 205 -3.64 -1.46 -20.24
CA GLU A 205 -4.71 -0.45 -20.30
C GLU A 205 -5.61 -0.62 -21.55
N LYS A 206 -5.03 -1.08 -22.66
CA LYS A 206 -5.69 -1.19 -23.97
C LYS A 206 -6.12 -2.61 -24.34
N VAL A 207 -6.06 -3.54 -23.40
CA VAL A 207 -6.45 -4.95 -23.67
C VAL A 207 -7.97 -5.11 -23.61
N ASP A 208 -8.49 -6.03 -24.42
CA ASP A 208 -9.91 -6.36 -24.43
C ASP A 208 -10.29 -7.34 -23.30
N ASP A 209 -11.60 -7.53 -23.11
CA ASP A 209 -12.10 -8.47 -22.10
C ASP A 209 -11.69 -9.92 -22.40
N GLU A 210 -11.50 -10.26 -23.68
CA GLU A 210 -11.03 -11.57 -24.12
C GLU A 210 -9.61 -11.87 -23.61
N PHE A 211 -8.71 -10.87 -23.63
CA PHE A 211 -7.39 -10.95 -23.03
C PHE A 211 -7.48 -11.20 -21.53
N VAL A 212 -8.32 -10.43 -20.84
CA VAL A 212 -8.48 -10.51 -19.39
C VAL A 212 -8.95 -11.90 -18.98
N GLU A 213 -9.93 -12.47 -19.67
CA GLU A 213 -10.44 -13.81 -19.37
C GLU A 213 -9.38 -14.89 -19.63
N ARG A 214 -8.58 -14.78 -20.69
CA ARG A 214 -7.46 -15.70 -20.94
C ARG A 214 -6.38 -15.63 -19.86
N VAL A 215 -5.98 -14.42 -19.46
CA VAL A 215 -5.02 -14.26 -18.35
C VAL A 215 -5.62 -14.81 -17.07
N LYS A 216 -6.91 -14.55 -16.81
CA LYS A 216 -7.61 -15.18 -15.69
C LYS A 216 -7.52 -16.69 -15.75
N GLU A 217 -7.75 -17.37 -16.86
CA GLU A 217 -7.67 -18.84 -16.90
C GLU A 217 -6.26 -19.41 -16.70
N LYS A 218 -5.21 -18.65 -17.03
CA LYS A 218 -3.81 -19.14 -17.04
C LYS A 218 -2.91 -18.60 -15.92
N ALA A 219 -3.29 -17.50 -15.27
CA ALA A 219 -2.50 -16.86 -14.23
C ALA A 219 -2.47 -17.59 -12.88
N GLU A 220 -1.30 -17.91 -12.35
CA GLU A 220 -1.13 -18.45 -11.00
C GLU A 220 -0.88 -17.32 -9.99
N LEU A 221 -1.43 -17.42 -8.78
CA LEU A 221 -1.17 -16.49 -7.69
C LEU A 221 -0.10 -17.07 -6.77
N LEU A 222 1.01 -16.34 -6.64
CA LEU A 222 2.12 -16.72 -5.78
C LEU A 222 2.31 -15.68 -4.67
N SER A 223 2.69 -16.16 -3.48
CA SER A 223 2.98 -15.34 -2.31
C SER A 223 4.38 -15.64 -1.81
N PHE A 224 5.11 -14.58 -1.46
CA PHE A 224 6.47 -14.64 -0.98
C PHE A 224 6.60 -13.89 0.34
N GLU A 225 7.33 -14.47 1.28
CA GLU A 225 7.71 -13.85 2.55
C GLU A 225 9.01 -13.04 2.39
N PRO A 226 9.28 -12.08 3.31
CA PRO A 226 10.46 -11.24 3.24
C PRO A 226 11.76 -12.06 3.12
N GLY A 227 12.64 -11.66 2.20
CA GLY A 227 13.93 -12.30 1.93
C GLY A 227 13.90 -13.46 0.93
N GLN A 228 12.72 -13.97 0.56
CA GLN A 228 12.62 -15.05 -0.43
C GLN A 228 12.99 -14.56 -1.83
N VAL A 229 13.77 -15.38 -2.55
CA VAL A 229 14.13 -15.16 -3.95
C VAL A 229 12.99 -15.63 -4.85
N ILE A 230 12.51 -14.74 -5.71
CA ILE A 230 11.43 -14.98 -6.67
C ILE A 230 12.01 -15.50 -8.00
N ALA A 231 13.14 -14.92 -8.42
CA ALA A 231 13.90 -15.34 -9.60
C ALA A 231 15.37 -15.02 -9.39
N GLU A 232 16.28 -15.83 -9.94
CA GLU A 232 17.72 -15.66 -9.78
C GLU A 232 18.38 -15.26 -11.09
N GLU A 233 19.26 -14.25 -11.06
CA GLU A 233 20.03 -13.80 -12.21
C GLU A 233 20.77 -14.97 -12.89
N GLY A 234 20.70 -15.03 -14.23
CA GLY A 234 21.40 -16.06 -15.01
C GLY A 234 20.67 -17.41 -15.09
N THR A 235 19.57 -17.59 -14.36
CA THR A 235 18.71 -18.77 -14.53
C THR A 235 17.74 -18.59 -15.70
N PRO A 236 17.33 -19.66 -16.42
CA PRO A 236 16.36 -19.55 -17.50
C PRO A 236 15.02 -18.99 -17.02
N ALA A 237 14.47 -18.00 -17.74
CA ALA A 237 13.13 -17.50 -17.44
C ALA A 237 12.03 -18.40 -18.01
N ASP A 238 11.10 -18.80 -17.14
CA ASP A 238 9.97 -19.66 -17.46
C ASP A 238 8.62 -18.93 -17.39
N SER A 239 8.61 -17.70 -16.87
CA SER A 239 7.38 -17.01 -16.49
C SER A 239 7.52 -15.49 -16.50
N PHE A 240 6.40 -14.82 -16.74
CA PHE A 240 6.20 -13.39 -16.54
C PHE A 240 5.56 -13.17 -15.16
N TYR A 241 6.02 -12.16 -14.44
CA TYR A 241 5.56 -11.83 -13.10
C TYR A 241 5.00 -10.41 -13.06
N LEU A 242 3.77 -10.26 -12.60
CA LEU A 242 3.15 -8.96 -12.28
C LEU A 242 3.04 -8.82 -10.76
N VAL A 243 3.63 -7.76 -10.20
CA VAL A 243 3.56 -7.46 -8.78
C VAL A 243 2.18 -6.89 -8.46
N ARG A 244 1.45 -7.63 -7.63
CA ARG A 244 0.11 -7.27 -7.17
C ARG A 244 0.15 -6.52 -5.85
N GLY A 245 1.10 -6.92 -5.00
CA GLY A 245 1.34 -6.27 -3.74
C GLY A 245 2.72 -6.52 -3.18
N GLY A 246 3.11 -5.61 -2.30
CA GLY A 246 4.45 -5.57 -1.71
C GLY A 246 5.51 -4.94 -2.61
N TYR A 247 6.75 -5.00 -2.15
CA TYR A 247 7.93 -4.50 -2.85
C TYR A 247 8.93 -5.62 -3.13
N VAL A 248 9.44 -5.66 -4.36
CA VAL A 248 10.43 -6.62 -4.83
C VAL A 248 11.70 -5.88 -5.19
N LYS A 249 12.83 -6.25 -4.60
CA LYS A 249 14.15 -5.75 -5.00
C LYS A 249 14.60 -6.44 -6.29
N ALA A 250 15.09 -5.67 -7.25
CA ALA A 250 15.80 -6.17 -8.42
C ALA A 250 17.29 -5.81 -8.32
N SER A 251 18.16 -6.80 -8.31
CA SER A 251 19.61 -6.62 -8.16
C SER A 251 20.42 -7.45 -9.14
N VAL A 252 21.68 -7.05 -9.32
CA VAL A 252 22.68 -7.83 -10.04
C VAL A 252 23.87 -8.17 -9.16
N ARG A 253 24.47 -9.32 -9.39
CA ARG A 253 25.67 -9.76 -8.66
C ARG A 253 26.89 -8.95 -9.12
N ALA A 254 27.59 -8.31 -8.18
CA ALA A 254 28.84 -7.58 -8.45
C ALA A 254 29.92 -8.00 -7.44
N GLY A 255 30.75 -8.97 -7.84
CA GLY A 255 31.77 -9.54 -6.94
C GLY A 255 31.11 -10.28 -5.78
N SER A 256 31.34 -9.83 -4.54
CA SER A 256 30.82 -10.43 -3.31
C SER A 256 29.53 -9.81 -2.79
N SER A 257 28.98 -8.78 -3.44
CA SER A 257 27.75 -8.11 -3.02
C SER A 257 26.75 -7.96 -4.18
N ASP A 258 25.47 -7.91 -3.83
CA ASP A 258 24.40 -7.66 -4.79
C ASP A 258 24.14 -6.14 -4.87
N LEU A 259 24.27 -5.57 -6.08
CA LEU A 259 23.95 -4.17 -6.34
C LEU A 259 22.47 -4.03 -6.67
N ALA A 260 21.76 -3.24 -5.85
CA ALA A 260 20.38 -2.86 -6.15
C ALA A 260 20.33 -2.03 -7.45
N VAL A 261 19.52 -2.48 -8.41
CA VAL A 261 19.30 -1.80 -9.69
C VAL A 261 18.02 -0.97 -9.63
N THR A 262 16.94 -1.59 -9.16
CA THR A 262 15.63 -0.96 -8.97
C THR A 262 14.81 -1.76 -7.95
N TYR A 263 13.60 -1.31 -7.64
CA TYR A 263 12.57 -2.12 -7.01
C TYR A 263 11.31 -2.12 -7.86
N LEU A 264 10.48 -3.15 -7.68
CA LEU A 264 9.18 -3.29 -8.29
C LEU A 264 8.13 -3.17 -7.18
N ARG A 265 7.10 -2.40 -7.45
CA ARG A 265 5.93 -2.24 -6.59
C ARG A 265 4.69 -2.73 -7.33
N LYS A 266 3.55 -2.69 -6.64
CA LYS A 266 2.25 -2.96 -7.23
C LYS A 266 2.04 -2.26 -8.57
N GLY A 267 1.66 -3.05 -9.58
CA GLY A 267 1.48 -2.62 -10.96
C GLY A 267 2.72 -2.78 -11.84
N ASP A 268 3.91 -2.90 -11.24
CA ASP A 268 5.13 -3.19 -11.97
C ASP A 268 5.21 -4.69 -12.27
N TYR A 269 5.98 -5.03 -13.30
CA TYR A 269 6.15 -6.41 -13.74
C TYR A 269 7.62 -6.74 -13.99
N ALA A 270 7.94 -8.01 -14.24
CA ALA A 270 9.25 -8.49 -14.64
C ALA A 270 9.16 -9.80 -15.45
N GLY A 271 10.21 -10.07 -16.21
CA GLY A 271 10.37 -11.29 -17.02
C GLY A 271 10.15 -11.05 -18.50
N GLU A 272 9.58 -9.91 -18.88
CA GLU A 272 9.39 -9.50 -20.28
C GLU A 272 10.68 -9.63 -21.08
N ALA A 273 11.80 -9.15 -20.54
CA ALA A 273 13.07 -9.13 -21.24
C ALA A 273 13.59 -10.54 -21.54
N ALA A 274 13.56 -11.40 -20.53
CA ALA A 274 14.05 -12.76 -20.64
C ALA A 274 13.14 -13.63 -21.53
N LEU A 275 11.83 -13.40 -21.49
CA LEU A 275 10.87 -14.16 -22.30
C LEU A 275 10.83 -13.75 -23.77
N LEU A 276 10.94 -12.44 -24.08
CA LEU A 276 10.95 -11.93 -25.44
C LEU A 276 12.26 -12.26 -26.16
N LEU A 277 13.39 -12.20 -25.46
CA LEU A 277 14.71 -12.52 -26.02
C LEU A 277 15.06 -14.01 -25.97
N ASP A 278 14.25 -14.84 -25.30
CA ASP A 278 14.59 -16.24 -24.98
C ASP A 278 15.91 -16.39 -24.19
N GLU A 279 16.17 -15.44 -23.29
CA GLU A 279 17.39 -15.34 -22.49
C GLU A 279 17.15 -15.71 -21.01
N ALA A 280 18.24 -15.75 -20.24
CA ALA A 280 18.18 -15.91 -18.79
C ALA A 280 17.70 -14.62 -18.07
N TRP A 281 17.28 -14.78 -16.81
CA TRP A 281 16.90 -13.66 -15.95
C TRP A 281 18.01 -12.61 -15.86
N PRO A 282 17.73 -11.35 -16.23
CA PRO A 282 18.72 -10.28 -16.16
C PRO A 282 18.88 -9.70 -14.75
N PHE A 283 18.10 -10.14 -13.77
CA PHE A 283 18.19 -9.66 -12.39
C PHE A 283 17.79 -10.78 -11.44
N THR A 284 18.35 -10.75 -10.24
CA THR A 284 17.77 -11.45 -9.10
C THR A 284 16.61 -10.62 -8.56
N LEU A 285 15.45 -11.23 -8.41
CA LEU A 285 14.25 -10.66 -7.82
C LEU A 285 14.08 -11.23 -6.40
N GLN A 286 14.00 -10.37 -5.40
CA GLN A 286 13.86 -10.76 -3.99
C GLN A 286 12.72 -10.00 -3.32
N ALA A 287 11.87 -10.69 -2.57
CA ALA A 287 10.81 -10.05 -1.79
C ALA A 287 11.41 -9.24 -0.63
N LEU A 288 11.14 -7.93 -0.56
CA LEU A 288 11.55 -7.07 0.56
C LEU A 288 10.58 -7.19 1.74
N GLU A 289 9.33 -7.49 1.44
CA GLU A 289 8.26 -7.69 2.40
C GLU A 289 7.34 -8.84 1.95
N HIS A 290 6.14 -8.93 2.52
CA HIS A 290 5.15 -9.87 1.99
C HIS A 290 4.71 -9.43 0.58
N VAL A 291 5.02 -10.24 -0.41
CA VAL A 291 4.80 -9.94 -1.83
C VAL A 291 3.78 -10.91 -2.40
N GLU A 292 2.85 -10.37 -3.17
CA GLU A 292 1.90 -11.15 -3.96
C GLU A 292 2.12 -10.88 -5.45
N ILE A 293 2.26 -11.95 -6.23
CA ILE A 293 2.57 -11.89 -7.66
C ILE A 293 1.56 -12.72 -8.45
N VAL A 294 1.20 -12.20 -9.61
CA VAL A 294 0.52 -12.94 -10.67
C VAL A 294 1.57 -13.51 -11.62
N ARG A 295 1.65 -14.83 -11.73
CA ARG A 295 2.55 -15.58 -12.62
C ARG A 295 1.82 -15.99 -13.88
N ILE A 296 2.39 -15.67 -15.04
CA ILE A 296 1.92 -16.16 -16.34
C ILE A 296 3.06 -16.97 -16.97
N GLY A 297 2.81 -18.24 -17.30
CA GLY A 297 3.84 -19.11 -17.87
C GLY A 297 4.32 -18.63 -19.25
N LYS A 298 5.55 -18.96 -19.62
CA LYS A 298 6.21 -18.55 -20.87
C LYS A 298 5.37 -18.82 -22.12
N ALA A 299 4.78 -20.01 -22.22
CA ALA A 299 3.95 -20.39 -23.36
C ALA A 299 2.71 -19.50 -23.48
N ASP A 300 2.01 -19.27 -22.37
CA ASP A 300 0.83 -18.42 -22.31
C ASP A 300 1.19 -16.96 -22.59
N PHE A 301 2.28 -16.46 -21.99
CA PHE A 301 2.77 -15.09 -22.22
C PHE A 301 3.13 -14.86 -23.70
N LYS A 302 3.84 -15.79 -24.35
CA LYS A 302 4.17 -15.67 -25.77
C LYS A 302 2.92 -15.70 -26.66
N ALA A 303 1.96 -16.58 -26.35
CA ALA A 303 0.69 -16.65 -27.07
C ALA A 303 -0.10 -15.34 -26.94
N LEU A 304 -0.11 -14.74 -25.74
CA LEU A 304 -0.72 -13.44 -25.48
C LEU A 304 0.01 -12.33 -26.24
N SER A 305 1.34 -12.23 -26.15
CA SER A 305 2.12 -11.19 -26.83
C SER A 305 1.94 -11.22 -28.35
N ALA A 306 1.94 -12.40 -28.97
CA ALA A 306 1.77 -12.54 -30.42
C ALA A 306 0.38 -12.09 -30.91
N ARG A 307 -0.63 -12.15 -30.05
CA ARG A 307 -2.01 -11.77 -30.37
C ARG A 307 -2.26 -10.26 -30.24
N TYR A 308 -1.49 -9.57 -29.39
CA TYR A 308 -1.69 -8.16 -29.06
C TYR A 308 -0.40 -7.35 -29.29
N PRO A 309 -0.10 -6.92 -30.54
CA PRO A 309 1.16 -6.28 -30.90
C PRO A 309 1.49 -5.00 -30.12
N HIS A 310 0.48 -4.27 -29.65
CA HIS A 310 0.66 -3.06 -28.84
C HIS A 310 1.28 -3.35 -27.45
N LEU A 311 1.07 -4.56 -26.92
CA LEU A 311 1.75 -5.01 -25.71
C LEU A 311 3.24 -5.16 -25.98
N GLU A 312 3.58 -5.74 -27.13
CA GLU A 312 4.97 -5.98 -27.52
C GLU A 312 5.77 -4.68 -27.55
N GLU A 313 5.27 -3.61 -28.20
CA GLU A 313 5.93 -2.30 -28.23
C GLU A 313 6.20 -1.74 -26.81
N SER A 314 5.22 -1.86 -25.92
CA SER A 314 5.33 -1.38 -24.53
C SER A 314 6.35 -2.20 -23.73
N LEU A 315 6.35 -3.52 -23.92
CA LEU A 315 7.30 -4.45 -23.29
C LEU A 315 8.73 -4.22 -23.79
N TRP A 316 8.91 -3.94 -25.09
CA TRP A 316 10.21 -3.60 -25.66
C TRP A 316 10.79 -2.32 -25.05
N ALA A 317 9.96 -1.27 -24.92
CA ALA A 317 10.39 -0.01 -24.31
C ALA A 317 10.84 -0.20 -22.86
N GLU A 318 10.06 -0.93 -22.07
CA GLU A 318 10.37 -1.24 -20.67
C GLU A 318 11.64 -2.11 -20.54
N MET A 319 11.78 -3.13 -21.38
CA MET A 319 12.99 -3.96 -21.41
C MET A 319 14.24 -3.11 -21.65
N VAL A 320 14.21 -2.24 -22.67
CA VAL A 320 15.35 -1.37 -22.98
C VAL A 320 15.69 -0.45 -21.80
N ALA A 321 14.67 0.10 -21.12
CA ALA A 321 14.88 0.91 -19.92
C ALA A 321 15.59 0.11 -18.81
N ARG A 322 15.15 -1.13 -18.54
CA ARG A 322 15.75 -1.99 -17.51
C ARG A 322 17.17 -2.42 -17.82
N LEU A 323 17.46 -2.81 -19.06
CA LEU A 323 18.82 -3.18 -19.47
C LEU A 323 19.77 -1.98 -19.38
N LYS A 324 19.30 -0.75 -19.68
CA LYS A 324 20.06 0.48 -19.44
C LYS A 324 20.34 0.70 -17.95
N LEU A 325 19.34 0.52 -17.09
CA LEU A 325 19.50 0.61 -15.63
C LEU A 325 20.51 -0.41 -15.11
N ARG A 326 20.45 -1.66 -15.59
CA ARG A 326 21.45 -2.70 -15.29
C ARG A 326 22.88 -2.21 -15.58
N GLY A 327 23.09 -1.69 -16.79
CA GLY A 327 24.39 -1.17 -17.21
C GLY A 327 24.83 0.06 -16.41
N ALA A 328 23.90 0.93 -16.03
CA ALA A 328 24.19 2.11 -15.22
C ALA A 328 24.56 1.76 -13.78
N ALA A 329 23.85 0.81 -13.16
CA ALA A 329 24.14 0.34 -11.81
C ALA A 329 25.55 -0.27 -11.70
N ALA A 330 25.99 -1.01 -12.72
CA ALA A 330 27.35 -1.53 -12.80
C ALA A 330 28.42 -0.43 -12.91
N ARG A 331 28.11 0.70 -13.58
CA ARG A 331 29.04 1.83 -13.76
C ARG A 331 29.06 2.81 -12.58
N ASN A 332 27.98 2.90 -11.80
CA ASN A 332 27.86 3.83 -10.69
C ASN A 332 27.32 3.13 -9.43
N PRO A 333 28.19 2.42 -8.68
CA PRO A 333 27.82 1.68 -7.47
C PRO A 333 27.18 2.57 -6.40
N VAL A 334 27.58 3.84 -6.32
CA VAL A 334 27.06 4.80 -5.35
C VAL A 334 25.55 4.96 -5.45
N SER A 335 24.99 5.07 -6.66
CA SER A 335 23.54 5.12 -6.87
C SER A 335 22.83 3.87 -6.34
N SER A 336 23.44 2.70 -6.53
CA SER A 336 22.93 1.42 -6.03
C SER A 336 22.96 1.36 -4.50
N GLU A 337 23.97 1.95 -3.85
CA GLU A 337 24.03 2.05 -2.38
C GLU A 337 22.91 2.93 -1.83
N TYR A 338 22.63 4.10 -2.46
CA TYR A 338 21.49 4.94 -2.04
C TYR A 338 20.16 4.22 -2.18
N LEU A 339 19.98 3.48 -3.27
CA LEU A 339 18.76 2.70 -3.48
C LEU A 339 18.64 1.56 -2.46
N GLN A 340 19.73 0.85 -2.18
CA GLN A 340 19.78 -0.19 -1.16
C GLN A 340 19.43 0.38 0.22
N MET A 341 20.04 1.50 0.60
CA MET A 341 19.69 2.22 1.83
C MET A 341 18.20 2.56 1.85
N ALA A 342 17.63 3.09 0.76
CA ALA A 342 16.22 3.44 0.72
C ALA A 342 15.31 2.22 0.94
N MET A 343 15.70 1.04 0.44
CA MET A 343 14.99 -0.21 0.69
C MET A 343 15.11 -0.64 2.16
N ASP A 344 16.33 -0.70 2.69
CA ASP A 344 16.63 -1.19 4.04
C ASP A 344 15.99 -0.32 5.14
N THR A 345 15.80 0.96 4.86
CA THR A 345 15.26 1.96 5.79
C THR A 345 13.76 2.22 5.57
N GLY A 346 13.15 1.52 4.61
CA GLY A 346 11.72 1.66 4.29
C GLY A 346 11.34 2.96 3.61
N LEU A 347 12.32 3.76 3.17
CA LEU A 347 12.07 5.03 2.48
C LEU A 347 11.31 4.82 1.17
N ILE A 348 11.49 3.68 0.50
CA ILE A 348 10.75 3.30 -0.72
C ILE A 348 9.22 3.32 -0.57
N HIS A 349 8.70 3.26 0.67
CA HIS A 349 7.28 3.36 0.95
C HIS A 349 6.77 4.81 0.99
N GLY A 350 7.67 5.78 1.19
CA GLY A 350 7.33 7.16 1.50
C GLY A 350 6.98 8.01 0.28
N GLU A 351 5.79 8.63 0.31
CA GLU A 351 5.38 9.65 -0.66
C GLU A 351 5.94 11.03 -0.31
N SER A 352 6.24 11.26 0.96
CA SER A 352 6.76 12.53 1.45
C SER A 352 7.67 12.30 2.65
N VAL A 353 8.94 12.05 2.35
CA VAL A 353 10.00 11.86 3.33
C VAL A 353 10.72 13.18 3.56
N LEU A 354 10.81 13.61 4.82
CA LEU A 354 11.66 14.75 5.20
C LEU A 354 13.12 14.29 5.21
N LEU A 355 13.98 15.04 4.52
CA LEU A 355 15.43 14.89 4.55
C LEU A 355 16.08 16.21 4.95
N ILE A 356 17.20 16.14 5.66
CA ILE A 356 18.00 17.30 6.04
C ILE A 356 19.44 17.10 5.57
N ASP A 357 19.90 17.98 4.68
CA ASP A 357 21.29 18.04 4.23
C ASP A 357 22.19 18.62 5.34
N LEU A 358 23.02 17.76 5.94
CA LEU A 358 23.98 18.13 6.99
C LEU A 358 25.21 18.88 6.45
N SER A 359 25.42 18.93 5.13
CA SER A 359 26.50 19.74 4.54
C SER A 359 26.19 21.24 4.57
N THR A 360 24.90 21.60 4.53
CA THR A 360 24.41 22.98 4.58
C THR A 360 23.70 23.32 5.90
N CYS A 361 23.23 22.32 6.66
CA CYS A 361 22.51 22.55 7.91
C CYS A 361 23.43 23.01 9.05
N THR A 362 23.15 24.18 9.60
CA THR A 362 23.86 24.74 10.75
C THR A 362 23.27 24.35 12.11
N ARG A 363 22.21 23.51 12.12
CA ARG A 363 21.47 23.09 13.32
C ARG A 363 20.89 24.26 14.14
N CYS A 364 20.40 25.30 13.46
CA CYS A 364 19.78 26.46 14.10
C CYS A 364 18.39 26.20 14.74
N ASP A 365 17.82 25.01 14.54
CA ASP A 365 16.50 24.55 15.02
C ASP A 365 15.26 25.27 14.46
N GLU A 366 15.41 26.12 13.44
CA GLU A 366 14.26 26.79 12.81
C GLU A 366 13.24 25.82 12.20
N CYS A 367 13.69 24.67 11.65
CA CYS A 367 12.77 23.64 11.16
C CYS A 367 11.94 23.00 12.28
N VAL A 368 12.47 22.89 13.51
CA VAL A 368 11.79 22.35 14.68
C VAL A 368 10.84 23.39 15.25
N ARG A 369 11.32 24.62 15.47
CA ARG A 369 10.51 25.75 15.96
C ARG A 369 9.34 26.04 15.02
N GLY A 370 9.60 26.14 13.72
CA GLY A 370 8.55 26.36 12.73
C GLY A 370 7.47 25.28 12.72
N CYS A 371 7.85 24.02 12.97
CA CYS A 371 6.88 22.94 13.11
C CYS A 371 6.09 23.06 14.42
N ALA A 372 6.75 23.33 15.53
CA ALA A 372 6.11 23.55 16.83
C ALA A 372 5.11 24.72 16.79
N ASP A 373 5.51 25.87 16.23
CA ASP A 373 4.67 27.06 16.10
C ASP A 373 3.42 26.79 15.25
N ALA A 374 3.55 25.96 14.21
CA ALA A 374 2.42 25.52 13.38
C ALA A 374 1.48 24.53 14.11
N HIS A 375 1.90 23.94 15.23
CA HIS A 375 1.21 22.84 15.90
C HIS A 375 1.09 23.00 17.42
N GLY A 376 0.91 24.24 17.89
CA GLY A 376 0.56 24.52 19.28
C GLY A 376 1.72 24.31 20.27
N GLY A 377 2.95 24.51 19.81
CA GLY A 377 4.17 24.42 20.63
C GLY A 377 4.86 23.07 20.61
N GLU A 378 4.26 22.05 20.00
CA GLU A 378 4.81 20.69 19.94
C GLU A 378 5.16 20.29 18.49
N PRO A 379 6.45 20.04 18.18
CA PRO A 379 6.84 19.63 16.83
C PRO A 379 6.34 18.21 16.54
N ARG A 380 5.88 17.98 15.30
CA ARG A 380 5.36 16.68 14.85
C ARG A 380 6.43 15.77 14.22
N PHE A 381 7.70 16.07 14.45
CA PHE A 381 8.85 15.25 14.07
C PHE A 381 10.01 15.46 15.03
N ILE A 382 10.95 14.52 15.07
CA ILE A 382 12.19 14.63 15.86
C ILE A 382 13.35 14.81 14.88
N ARG A 383 14.19 15.83 15.10
CA ARG A 383 15.37 16.14 14.25
C ARG A 383 16.57 15.20 14.53
N GLU A 384 16.25 13.94 14.80
CA GLU A 384 17.17 12.82 15.02
C GLU A 384 16.67 11.63 14.21
N GLY A 385 17.58 10.75 13.83
CA GLY A 385 17.25 9.60 13.00
C GLY A 385 18.46 9.09 12.24
N GLN A 386 18.21 8.29 11.22
CA GLN A 386 19.25 7.63 10.46
C GLN A 386 20.03 8.65 9.63
N LYS A 387 21.35 8.51 9.61
CA LYS A 387 22.24 9.31 8.78
C LYS A 387 22.79 8.45 7.67
N TYR A 388 22.77 9.00 6.47
CA TYR A 388 23.39 8.39 5.31
C TYR A 388 24.23 9.43 4.59
N ARG A 389 25.55 9.26 4.64
CA ARG A 389 26.52 10.28 4.19
C ARG A 389 26.24 11.63 4.88
N HIS A 390 25.92 12.67 4.12
CA HIS A 390 25.54 13.98 4.64
C HIS A 390 24.03 14.15 4.81
N TRP A 391 23.19 13.16 4.49
CA TRP A 391 21.75 13.26 4.68
C TRP A 391 21.32 12.73 6.04
N LEU A 392 20.45 13.46 6.72
CA LEU A 392 19.70 13.01 7.89
C LEU A 392 18.26 12.71 7.47
N VAL A 393 17.81 11.51 7.79
CA VAL A 393 16.41 11.09 7.74
C VAL A 393 15.84 11.24 9.16
N PRO A 394 15.24 12.39 9.52
CA PRO A 394 14.61 12.57 10.82
C PRO A 394 13.43 11.62 11.02
N THR A 395 13.12 11.30 12.28
CA THR A 395 11.89 10.61 12.68
C THR A 395 10.69 11.51 12.38
N ALA A 396 10.13 11.36 11.18
CA ALA A 396 9.02 12.10 10.64
C ALA A 396 8.17 11.18 9.77
N CYS A 397 6.84 11.28 9.83
CA CYS A 397 5.94 10.45 9.01
C CYS A 397 6.29 10.53 7.51
N TYR A 398 6.48 9.37 6.89
CA TYR A 398 6.82 9.22 5.46
C TYR A 398 5.63 9.39 4.52
N GLN A 399 4.41 9.47 5.07
CA GLN A 399 3.16 9.45 4.28
C GLN A 399 3.13 8.24 3.35
N CYS A 400 3.25 7.05 3.93
CA CYS A 400 3.46 5.82 3.17
C CYS A 400 2.33 5.61 2.15
N THR A 401 2.68 5.05 0.98
CA THR A 401 1.70 4.59 -0.01
C THR A 401 0.70 3.62 0.61
N ASP A 402 1.21 2.67 1.39
CA ASP A 402 0.45 1.63 2.09
C ASP A 402 0.56 1.89 3.61
N PRO A 403 -0.30 2.74 4.17
CA PRO A 403 -0.22 3.18 5.56
C PRO A 403 -0.71 2.12 6.54
N VAL A 404 0.19 1.25 6.98
CA VAL A 404 -0.09 0.24 8.03
C VAL A 404 -0.58 0.85 9.35
N CYS A 405 -0.30 2.13 9.60
CA CYS A 405 -0.78 2.84 10.78
C CYS A 405 -2.30 3.09 10.76
N MET A 406 -2.95 3.05 9.59
CA MET A 406 -4.40 3.09 9.47
C MET A 406 -5.05 1.77 9.87
N VAL A 407 -4.29 0.67 9.77
CA VAL A 407 -4.74 -0.68 10.12
C VAL A 407 -4.93 -0.74 11.64
N ASP A 408 -6.11 -1.17 12.08
CA ASP A 408 -6.51 -1.31 13.49
C ASP A 408 -6.69 -0.01 14.28
N CYS A 409 -7.04 1.09 13.63
CA CYS A 409 -7.60 2.22 14.35
C CYS A 409 -9.07 1.91 14.74
N PRO A 410 -9.39 1.66 16.03
CA PRO A 410 -10.72 1.22 16.43
C PRO A 410 -11.80 2.30 16.22
N THR A 411 -11.39 3.56 16.12
CA THR A 411 -12.29 4.70 15.95
C THR A 411 -12.27 5.27 14.52
N GLY A 412 -11.36 4.81 13.66
CA GLY A 412 -11.13 5.44 12.35
C GLY A 412 -10.56 6.85 12.44
N ALA A 413 -9.86 7.20 13.54
CA ALA A 413 -9.26 8.52 13.73
C ALA A 413 -8.13 8.82 12.74
N ILE A 414 -7.41 7.81 12.26
CA ILE A 414 -6.38 7.97 11.24
C ILE A 414 -6.94 7.61 9.87
N THR A 415 -6.90 8.56 8.94
CA THR A 415 -7.58 8.44 7.64
C THR A 415 -6.70 8.93 6.51
N ARG A 416 -7.09 8.57 5.29
CA ARG A 416 -6.55 9.14 4.04
C ARG A 416 -7.74 9.56 3.19
N SER A 417 -7.74 10.81 2.75
CA SER A 417 -8.80 11.30 1.86
C SER A 417 -8.69 10.63 0.50
N VAL A 418 -9.84 10.33 -0.11
CA VAL A 418 -9.88 9.69 -1.44
C VAL A 418 -9.20 10.59 -2.46
N GLY A 419 -8.26 10.03 -3.22
CA GLY A 419 -7.51 10.74 -4.25
C GLY A 419 -6.36 11.60 -3.72
N THR A 420 -6.05 11.54 -2.43
CA THR A 420 -4.91 12.25 -1.84
C THR A 420 -3.88 11.28 -1.27
N LEU A 421 -2.62 11.70 -1.15
CA LEU A 421 -1.53 10.84 -0.67
C LEU A 421 -1.33 10.94 0.85
N GLU A 422 -2.01 11.86 1.51
CA GLU A 422 -1.74 12.22 2.89
C GLU A 422 -2.59 11.43 3.86
N VAL A 423 -1.92 10.82 4.82
CA VAL A 423 -2.55 10.23 5.99
C VAL A 423 -2.66 11.31 7.05
N THR A 424 -3.79 11.44 7.73
CA THR A 424 -4.00 12.43 8.80
C THR A 424 -4.56 11.74 10.04
N ILE A 425 -4.36 12.35 11.22
CA ILE A 425 -4.98 11.90 12.47
C ILE A 425 -5.95 12.98 12.92
N ASN A 426 -7.22 12.61 13.05
CA ASN A 426 -8.27 13.43 13.65
C ASN A 426 -8.18 13.29 15.18
N GLU A 427 -7.57 14.29 15.82
CA GLU A 427 -7.34 14.33 17.27
C GLU A 427 -8.64 14.17 18.08
N PRO A 428 -9.77 14.86 17.77
CA PRO A 428 -11.06 14.66 18.45
C PRO A 428 -11.62 13.22 18.43
N THR A 429 -11.21 12.41 17.46
CA THR A 429 -11.68 11.00 17.32
C THR A 429 -10.68 10.01 17.91
N CYS A 430 -9.47 10.46 18.26
CA CYS A 430 -8.41 9.63 18.80
C CYS A 430 -8.66 9.33 20.28
N ILE A 431 -8.64 8.05 20.65
CA ILE A 431 -8.84 7.61 22.04
C ILE A 431 -7.54 7.24 22.76
N GLY A 432 -6.40 7.51 22.14
CA GLY A 432 -5.09 7.20 22.71
C GLY A 432 -4.80 5.70 22.90
N CYS A 433 -5.27 4.83 21.99
CA CYS A 433 -5.03 3.39 22.10
C CYS A 433 -3.58 2.95 21.76
N GLY A 434 -2.83 3.78 21.03
CA GLY A 434 -1.44 3.50 20.65
C GLY A 434 -1.24 2.47 19.53
N ASN A 435 -2.30 1.86 18.99
CA ASN A 435 -2.18 0.84 17.94
C ASN A 435 -1.40 1.33 16.72
N CYS A 436 -1.67 2.56 16.26
CA CYS A 436 -0.98 3.17 15.13
C CYS A 436 0.51 3.39 15.39
N ALA A 437 0.89 3.81 16.61
CA ALA A 437 2.27 3.98 17.02
C ALA A 437 3.01 2.63 17.05
N ASN A 438 2.40 1.61 17.67
CA ASN A 438 2.96 0.26 17.73
C ASN A 438 3.11 -0.41 16.35
N ARG A 439 2.26 -0.04 15.39
CA ARG A 439 2.26 -0.61 14.03
C ARG A 439 3.15 0.16 13.06
N CYS A 440 3.56 1.39 13.37
CA CYS A 440 4.42 2.16 12.50
C CYS A 440 5.81 1.51 12.44
N PRO A 441 6.25 0.92 11.31
CA PRO A 441 7.54 0.23 11.25
C PRO A 441 8.72 1.17 11.43
N TRP A 442 8.48 2.46 11.21
CA TRP A 442 9.46 3.54 11.23
C TRP A 442 9.41 4.35 12.53
N ASN A 443 8.54 3.96 13.48
CA ASN A 443 8.36 4.66 14.76
C ASN A 443 8.08 6.17 14.63
N ASN A 444 7.39 6.56 13.55
CA ASN A 444 7.14 7.95 13.15
C ASN A 444 5.83 8.54 13.71
N ILE A 445 5.14 7.80 14.58
CA ILE A 445 3.93 8.25 15.28
C ILE A 445 4.27 8.32 16.76
N ILE A 446 4.04 9.47 17.37
CA ILE A 446 4.41 9.79 18.74
C ILE A 446 3.13 9.89 19.55
N MET A 447 3.14 9.41 20.79
CA MET A 447 2.03 9.60 21.73
C MET A 447 2.34 10.83 22.58
N VAL A 448 1.42 11.79 22.63
CA VAL A 448 1.61 13.08 23.31
C VAL A 448 0.49 13.29 24.33
N ASP A 449 0.87 13.62 25.56
CA ASP A 449 -0.08 14.01 26.61
C ASP A 449 -0.70 15.38 26.28
N ARG A 450 -2.02 15.44 26.22
CA ARG A 450 -2.79 16.68 25.97
C ARG A 450 -3.51 17.21 27.21
N GLY A 451 -3.23 16.64 28.38
CA GLY A 451 -3.84 17.02 29.65
C GLY A 451 -5.24 16.44 29.88
N GLU A 452 -5.75 15.62 28.96
CA GLU A 452 -6.98 14.86 29.16
C GLU A 452 -6.73 13.67 30.11
N LYS A 453 -7.71 13.33 30.94
CA LYS A 453 -7.61 12.21 31.88
C LYS A 453 -8.66 11.15 31.59
N ARG A 454 -8.24 9.89 31.67
CA ARG A 454 -9.13 8.72 31.65
C ARG A 454 -9.99 8.68 32.94
N PRO A 455 -11.09 7.91 32.94
CA PRO A 455 -11.89 7.68 34.15
C PRO A 455 -11.10 7.10 35.34
N ASP A 456 -9.98 6.43 35.08
CA ASP A 456 -9.06 5.90 36.11
C ASP A 456 -8.01 6.93 36.59
N GLY A 457 -8.09 8.18 36.12
CA GLY A 457 -7.23 9.29 36.51
C GLY A 457 -5.89 9.39 35.77
N LYS A 458 -5.57 8.44 34.89
CA LYS A 458 -4.33 8.46 34.09
C LYS A 458 -4.44 9.44 32.92
N PRO A 459 -3.34 10.10 32.51
CA PRO A 459 -3.34 10.95 31.33
C PRO A 459 -3.66 10.14 30.07
N VAL A 460 -4.39 10.76 29.15
CA VAL A 460 -4.65 10.25 27.80
C VAL A 460 -3.57 10.82 26.90
N GLU A 461 -2.69 9.96 26.41
CA GLU A 461 -1.76 10.34 25.35
C GLU A 461 -2.44 10.14 23.99
N LEU A 462 -2.46 11.18 23.16
CA LEU A 462 -3.03 11.15 21.82
C LEU A 462 -1.92 10.95 20.78
N ALA A 463 -2.24 10.16 19.75
CA ALA A 463 -1.32 9.92 18.66
C ALA A 463 -1.14 11.18 17.80
N THR A 464 0.11 11.58 17.57
CA THR A 464 0.51 12.66 16.67
C THR A 464 1.51 12.17 15.64
N LYS A 465 1.49 12.80 14.47
CA LYS A 465 2.44 12.56 13.38
C LYS A 465 2.44 13.76 12.46
N CYS A 466 3.49 13.92 11.64
CA CYS A 466 3.46 14.92 10.59
C CYS A 466 2.22 14.77 9.68
N ASP A 467 1.55 15.88 9.43
CA ASP A 467 0.36 16.05 8.60
C ASP A 467 0.65 16.88 7.33
N LEU A 468 1.94 17.05 7.01
CA LEU A 468 2.43 17.92 5.93
C LEU A 468 2.01 19.39 6.05
N CYS A 469 1.53 19.82 7.21
CA CYS A 469 0.91 21.13 7.39
C CYS A 469 -0.16 21.42 6.32
N LEU A 470 -1.06 20.47 6.06
CA LEU A 470 -2.10 20.59 5.01
C LEU A 470 -2.97 21.85 5.12
N ASP A 471 -3.15 22.37 6.34
CA ASP A 471 -3.91 23.59 6.58
C ASP A 471 -3.13 24.88 6.23
N ARG A 472 -1.85 24.75 5.83
CA ARG A 472 -0.98 25.87 5.46
C ARG A 472 -0.80 25.95 3.94
N PRO A 473 -1.11 27.09 3.30
CA PRO A 473 -0.94 27.24 1.85
C PRO A 473 0.53 27.29 1.43
N GLU A 474 1.46 27.66 2.32
CA GLU A 474 2.91 27.64 2.04
C GLU A 474 3.52 26.23 2.15
N GLY A 475 2.73 25.26 2.60
CA GLY A 475 3.16 23.88 2.80
C GLY A 475 3.91 23.65 4.13
N PRO A 476 4.75 22.60 4.20
CA PRO A 476 5.37 22.14 5.44
C PRO A 476 6.26 23.20 6.10
N ALA A 477 5.88 23.67 7.29
CA ALA A 477 6.61 24.71 8.02
C ALA A 477 8.08 24.33 8.28
N CYS A 478 8.37 23.05 8.52
CA CYS A 478 9.73 22.56 8.75
C CYS A 478 10.66 22.76 7.54
N VAL A 479 10.12 22.80 6.31
CA VAL A 479 10.87 23.07 5.09
C VAL A 479 10.96 24.57 4.86
N GLN A 480 9.83 25.28 4.94
CA GLN A 480 9.75 26.72 4.68
C GLN A 480 10.58 27.56 5.64
N MET A 481 10.66 27.15 6.91
CA MET A 481 11.42 27.85 7.94
C MET A 481 12.91 27.53 7.91
N CYS A 482 13.41 26.68 7.01
CA CYS A 482 14.84 26.39 6.93
C CYS A 482 15.59 27.53 6.19
N PRO A 483 16.36 28.39 6.89
CA PRO A 483 16.98 29.55 6.23
C PRO A 483 18.15 29.16 5.31
N HIS A 484 18.61 27.91 5.39
CA HIS A 484 19.72 27.38 4.60
C HIS A 484 19.24 26.49 3.42
N GLY A 485 17.93 26.28 3.28
CA GLY A 485 17.38 25.37 2.28
C GLY A 485 17.75 23.89 2.48
N SER A 486 18.29 23.53 3.65
CA SER A 486 18.78 22.18 3.95
C SER A 486 17.68 21.13 4.15
N ALA A 487 16.48 21.56 4.57
CA ALA A 487 15.36 20.66 4.81
C ALA A 487 14.50 20.55 3.55
N VAL A 488 14.30 19.33 3.03
CA VAL A 488 13.52 19.06 1.83
C VAL A 488 12.56 17.91 2.06
N ARG A 489 11.44 17.88 1.31
CA ARG A 489 10.58 16.70 1.24
C ARG A 489 10.62 16.11 -0.15
N ILE A 490 10.86 14.80 -0.23
CA ILE A 490 10.91 14.07 -1.49
C ILE A 490 10.01 12.83 -1.44
N SER A 491 9.47 12.46 -2.60
CA SER A 491 8.84 11.15 -2.79
C SER A 491 9.93 10.18 -3.22
N PHE A 492 10.04 9.04 -2.54
CA PHE A 492 10.99 7.99 -2.90
C PHE A 492 10.48 7.08 -4.03
N LYS A 493 9.27 7.35 -4.52
CA LYS A 493 8.71 6.73 -5.74
C LYS A 493 9.32 7.26 -7.03
N ASP A 494 9.91 8.44 -6.99
CA ASP A 494 10.56 9.08 -8.13
C ASP A 494 12.07 8.86 -8.00
N LEU A 495 12.54 7.71 -8.48
CA LEU A 495 13.93 7.30 -8.32
C LEU A 495 14.90 8.25 -9.05
N GLU A 496 14.48 8.87 -10.14
CA GLU A 496 15.27 9.88 -10.85
C GLU A 496 15.47 11.11 -9.97
N ARG A 497 14.39 11.62 -9.37
CA ARG A 497 14.46 12.75 -8.45
C ARG A 497 15.23 12.42 -7.17
N VAL A 498 15.07 11.22 -6.61
CA VAL A 498 15.87 10.74 -5.47
C VAL A 498 17.35 10.76 -5.84
N THR A 499 17.72 10.19 -6.98
CA THR A 499 19.12 10.12 -7.43
C THR A 499 19.68 11.52 -7.70
N ALA A 500 18.89 12.43 -8.26
CA ALA A 500 19.30 13.82 -8.47
C ALA A 500 19.45 14.60 -7.16
N THR A 501 18.60 14.34 -6.17
CA THR A 501 18.62 15.04 -4.87
C THR A 501 19.74 14.54 -3.97
N LEU A 502 20.01 13.23 -3.98
CA LEU A 502 20.96 12.62 -3.04
C LEU A 502 22.43 12.65 -3.52
N ARG A 503 22.67 13.04 -4.78
CA ARG A 503 24.00 13.33 -5.34
C ARG A 503 24.51 14.65 -4.81
#